data_AF-W4HC53-F1
#
_entry.id   AF-W4HC53-F1
#
_cell.length_a   1.000
_cell.length_b   1.000
_cell.length_c   1.000
_cell.angle_alpha   90.00
_cell.angle_beta   90.00
_cell.angle_gamma   90.00
#
_symmetry.space_group_name_H-M   'P 1'
#
loop_
_entity.id
_entity.type
_entity.pdbx_description
1 polymer ?
#
loop_
_entity_poly.entity_id
_entity_poly.type
_entity_poly.pdbx_seq_one_letter_code
_entity_poly.pdbx_strand_id
1 'polypeptide(L)'
;MPPHETTSVDFEACLPVCDRLTLPPHHKAPHHHHNRKRRKQRHHHHHHIKSLFYTLVAVVVACVLLLFSMMQRMTLDATLHDLMNAFVNADFIPHAVSKGIVELRIPESRAVQPIDIERQLLGTLFTQLVSRKRKLMMEIVKGAHVVVENDQGRFYELFRTISTSTYSRISSHFSNDVQYGVPQGYLLDTLLTGTTSGNDSWFQFEGANWDPIGRPVDSFIHCLNYIEYKIRGVQVGPLGTSMYTDQNPLRIPFDNSTETASRPDAMYRP
;
A
#
# COMPACT_ATOMS: atom_id res chain seq x y z
N MET A 1 32.74 3.25 -34.19
CA MET A 1 32.12 3.94 -35.34
C MET A 1 30.61 3.94 -35.14
N PRO A 2 29.89 5.06 -35.33
CA PRO A 2 30.15 6.43 -34.88
C PRO A 2 29.20 6.83 -33.71
N PRO A 3 29.46 7.98 -33.06
CA PRO A 3 28.58 8.61 -32.08
C PRO A 3 27.60 9.60 -32.75
N HIS A 4 26.40 9.72 -32.22
CA HIS A 4 25.41 10.76 -32.58
C HIS A 4 24.55 10.99 -31.33
N GLU A 5 24.10 12.19 -30.97
CA GLU A 5 24.43 13.56 -31.35
C GLU A 5 23.67 14.37 -30.28
N THR A 6 24.35 15.35 -29.70
CA THR A 6 23.76 16.33 -28.79
C THR A 6 22.71 17.17 -29.51
N THR A 7 21.52 17.30 -28.93
CA THR A 7 20.59 18.41 -29.24
C THR A 7 20.02 18.97 -27.94
N SER A 8 20.63 20.04 -27.48
CA SER A 8 20.07 21.00 -26.53
C SER A 8 18.97 21.79 -27.24
N VAL A 9 17.75 21.75 -26.72
CA VAL A 9 16.66 22.62 -27.17
C VAL A 9 16.42 23.65 -26.08
N ASP A 10 16.93 24.85 -26.33
CA ASP A 10 16.62 26.06 -25.58
C ASP A 10 15.17 26.47 -25.88
N PHE A 11 14.31 26.45 -24.85
CA PHE A 11 12.97 27.00 -24.92
C PHE A 11 12.97 28.42 -24.35
N GLU A 12 13.29 29.38 -25.22
CA GLU A 12 13.13 30.80 -24.99
C GLU A 12 11.68 31.19 -25.29
N ALA A 13 10.85 31.33 -24.25
CA ALA A 13 9.46 31.77 -24.40
C ALA A 13 9.34 33.28 -24.12
N CYS A 14 9.22 34.05 -25.20
CA CYS A 14 8.88 35.46 -25.22
C CYS A 14 7.55 35.74 -24.51
N LEU A 15 7.57 36.68 -23.55
CA LEU A 15 6.38 37.30 -22.96
C LEU A 15 5.98 38.54 -23.78
N PRO A 16 4.70 38.70 -24.16
CA PRO A 16 4.23 39.95 -24.75
C PRO A 16 4.05 41.04 -23.68
N VAL A 17 4.78 42.13 -23.89
CA VAL A 17 4.58 43.45 -23.27
C VAL A 17 3.20 43.97 -23.71
N CYS A 18 2.30 44.20 -22.75
CA CYS A 18 1.00 44.81 -23.01
C CYS A 18 1.02 46.26 -22.53
N ASP A 19 0.76 47.16 -23.48
CA ASP A 19 0.88 48.60 -23.38
C ASP A 19 -0.02 49.23 -22.32
N ARG A 20 0.58 50.18 -21.59
CA ARG A 20 -0.11 51.14 -20.73
C ARG A 20 -0.84 52.17 -21.60
N LEU A 21 -2.16 52.08 -21.64
CA LEU A 21 -3.01 53.20 -22.06
C LEU A 21 -3.26 54.14 -20.88
N THR A 22 -2.54 55.26 -20.87
CA THR A 22 -2.81 56.47 -20.08
C THR A 22 -4.11 57.14 -20.54
N LEU A 23 -5.11 57.19 -19.66
CA LEU A 23 -6.32 58.02 -19.80
C LEU A 23 -6.18 59.34 -19.01
N PRO A 24 -6.81 60.44 -19.50
CA PRO A 24 -6.64 61.80 -18.99
C PRO A 24 -7.38 62.09 -17.68
N PRO A 25 -7.00 63.18 -16.98
CA PRO A 25 -7.52 63.52 -15.66
C PRO A 25 -8.92 64.14 -15.77
N HIS A 26 -9.93 63.51 -15.15
CA HIS A 26 -11.26 64.08 -15.06
C HIS A 26 -11.45 64.86 -13.75
N HIS A 27 -11.95 66.08 -13.91
CA HIS A 27 -12.14 67.09 -12.87
C HIS A 27 -13.00 66.64 -11.68
N LYS A 28 -12.56 67.09 -10.49
CA LYS A 28 -13.23 66.98 -9.19
C LYS A 28 -14.48 67.85 -9.14
N ALA A 29 -15.59 67.29 -8.65
CA ALA A 29 -16.72 68.04 -8.08
C ALA A 29 -16.72 67.88 -6.54
N PRO A 30 -16.93 68.95 -5.75
CA PRO A 30 -16.94 68.89 -4.30
C PRO A 30 -18.36 68.59 -3.81
N HIS A 31 -18.59 67.40 -3.24
CA HIS A 31 -19.87 67.11 -2.57
C HIS A 31 -19.70 66.43 -1.20
N HIS A 32 -20.13 67.17 -0.18
CA HIS A 32 -20.69 66.75 1.10
C HIS A 32 -20.02 65.56 1.83
N HIS A 33 -18.94 65.89 2.53
CA HIS A 33 -18.44 65.13 3.67
C HIS A 33 -19.27 65.46 4.92
N HIS A 34 -20.29 64.66 5.28
CA HIS A 34 -20.59 64.49 6.70
C HIS A 34 -21.34 63.22 7.16
N ASN A 35 -21.76 62.29 6.29
CA ASN A 35 -22.53 61.11 6.75
C ASN A 35 -21.97 59.72 6.36
N ARG A 36 -20.69 59.64 5.93
CA ARG A 36 -20.10 58.39 5.39
C ARG A 36 -19.39 57.49 6.40
N LYS A 37 -19.27 57.88 7.68
CA LYS A 37 -18.54 57.09 8.70
C LYS A 37 -19.36 55.92 9.29
N ARG A 38 -20.70 55.94 9.24
CA ARG A 38 -21.53 54.86 9.81
C ARG A 38 -21.80 53.66 8.89
N ARG A 39 -21.59 53.77 7.57
CA ARG A 39 -21.81 52.66 6.62
C ARG A 39 -20.64 51.68 6.51
N LYS A 40 -19.41 52.09 6.82
CA LYS A 40 -18.24 51.20 6.74
C LYS A 40 -18.18 50.16 7.85
N GLN A 41 -18.83 50.39 8.99
CA GLN A 41 -18.79 49.48 10.14
C GLN A 41 -19.66 48.22 9.96
N ARG A 42 -20.68 48.25 9.10
CA ARG A 42 -21.57 47.09 8.87
C ARG A 42 -20.98 46.04 7.93
N HIS A 43 -20.02 46.39 7.09
CA HIS A 43 -19.43 45.44 6.13
C HIS A 43 -18.43 44.46 6.77
N HIS A 44 -17.80 44.82 7.90
CA HIS A 44 -16.86 43.92 8.58
C HIS A 44 -17.55 42.74 9.29
N HIS A 45 -18.80 42.91 9.73
CA HIS A 45 -19.48 41.88 10.52
C HIS A 45 -19.90 40.66 9.67
N HIS A 46 -20.31 40.86 8.43
CA HIS A 46 -20.71 39.76 7.54
C HIS A 46 -19.53 38.89 7.08
N HIS A 47 -18.33 39.45 6.93
CA HIS A 47 -17.15 38.68 6.54
C HIS A 47 -16.72 37.71 7.64
N HIS A 48 -16.87 38.12 8.91
CA HIS A 48 -16.53 37.27 10.06
C HIS A 48 -17.46 36.06 10.18
N ILE A 49 -18.77 36.24 9.96
CA ILE A 49 -19.75 35.14 10.02
C ILE A 49 -19.49 34.08 8.93
N LYS A 50 -19.18 34.52 7.69
CA LYS A 50 -18.84 33.59 6.61
C LYS A 50 -17.55 32.82 6.90
N SER A 51 -16.52 33.50 7.42
CA SER A 51 -15.28 32.84 7.82
C SER A 51 -15.52 31.78 8.90
N LEU A 52 -16.28 32.11 9.96
CA LEU A 52 -16.62 31.16 11.01
C LEU A 52 -17.38 29.94 10.48
N PHE A 53 -18.32 30.15 9.54
CA PHE A 53 -19.04 29.07 8.90
C PHE A 53 -18.10 28.12 8.13
N TYR A 54 -17.20 28.65 7.30
CA TYR A 54 -16.23 27.81 6.57
C TYR A 54 -15.27 27.06 7.49
N THR A 55 -14.79 27.71 8.56
CA THR A 55 -13.96 27.04 9.57
C THR A 55 -14.74 25.92 10.26
N LEU A 56 -16.00 26.15 10.64
CA LEU A 56 -16.84 25.12 11.24
C LEU A 56 -17.05 23.93 10.28
N VAL A 57 -17.36 24.21 9.01
CA VAL A 57 -17.51 23.16 7.99
C VAL A 57 -16.21 22.36 7.83
N ALA A 58 -15.06 23.02 7.76
CA ALA A 58 -13.77 22.35 7.66
C ALA A 58 -13.48 21.45 8.87
N VAL A 59 -13.78 21.92 10.09
CA VAL A 59 -13.62 21.13 11.33
C VAL A 59 -14.55 19.92 11.32
N VAL A 60 -15.82 20.08 10.95
CA VAL A 60 -16.78 18.97 10.86
C VAL A 60 -16.32 17.93 9.85
N VAL A 61 -15.88 18.34 8.66
CA VAL A 61 -15.35 17.44 7.64
C VAL A 61 -14.12 16.69 8.16
N ALA A 62 -13.17 17.39 8.80
CA ALA A 62 -11.99 16.76 9.38
C ALA A 62 -12.37 15.73 10.46
N CYS A 63 -13.31 16.03 11.36
CA CYS A 63 -13.78 15.09 12.38
C CYS A 63 -14.44 13.84 11.75
N VAL A 64 -15.27 14.01 10.73
CA VAL A 64 -15.90 12.88 10.02
C VAL A 64 -14.83 11.99 9.37
N LEU A 65 -13.83 12.57 8.71
CA LEU A 65 -12.74 11.82 8.10
C LEU A 65 -11.89 11.06 9.14
N LEU A 66 -11.63 11.69 10.29
CA LEU A 66 -10.93 11.03 11.40
C LEU A 66 -11.73 9.85 11.97
N LEU A 67 -13.03 10.02 12.20
CA LEU A 67 -13.90 8.95 12.68
C LEU A 67 -13.98 7.80 11.67
N PHE A 68 -14.12 8.11 10.38
CA PHE A 68 -14.12 7.12 9.31
C PHE A 68 -12.79 6.34 9.27
N SER A 69 -11.66 7.04 9.34
CA SER A 69 -10.34 6.43 9.40
C SER A 69 -10.16 5.52 10.63
N MET A 70 -10.65 5.95 11.79
CA MET A 70 -10.65 5.14 13.02
C MET A 70 -11.52 3.88 12.85
N MET A 71 -12.73 4.01 12.30
CA MET A 71 -13.62 2.88 12.03
C MET A 71 -12.98 1.89 11.07
N GLN A 72 -12.38 2.35 9.98
CA GLN A 72 -11.67 1.49 9.04
C GLN A 72 -10.54 0.73 9.73
N ARG A 73 -9.73 1.41 10.55
CA ARG A 73 -8.64 0.75 11.32
C ARG A 73 -9.16 -0.30 12.29
N MET A 74 -10.26 -0.03 12.99
CA MET A 74 -10.89 -1.02 13.88
C MET A 74 -11.41 -2.23 13.09
N THR A 75 -12.03 -2.01 11.93
CA THR A 75 -12.49 -3.10 11.05
C THR A 75 -11.34 -3.95 10.53
N LEU A 76 -10.23 -3.32 10.11
CA LEU A 76 -9.03 -4.05 9.65
C LEU A 76 -8.41 -4.86 10.79
N ASP A 77 -8.31 -4.29 11.99
CA ASP A 77 -7.77 -4.98 13.16
C ASP A 77 -8.66 -6.16 13.60
N ALA A 78 -9.99 -5.98 13.58
CA ALA A 78 -10.94 -7.07 13.82
C ALA A 78 -10.78 -8.19 12.77
N THR A 79 -10.72 -7.84 11.49
CA THR A 79 -10.52 -8.79 10.39
C THR A 79 -9.20 -9.54 10.52
N LEU A 80 -8.13 -8.84 10.90
CA LEU A 80 -6.83 -9.44 11.19
C LEU A 80 -6.93 -10.47 12.32
N HIS A 81 -7.56 -10.09 13.42
CA HIS A 81 -7.73 -10.98 14.56
C HIS A 81 -8.58 -12.20 14.22
N ASP A 82 -9.65 -12.03 13.44
CA ASP A 82 -10.49 -13.12 12.95
C ASP A 82 -9.71 -14.07 12.03
N LEU A 83 -8.90 -13.54 11.11
CA LEU A 83 -8.02 -14.33 10.27
C LEU A 83 -7.01 -15.13 11.10
N MET A 84 -6.37 -14.48 12.07
CA MET A 84 -5.41 -15.16 12.95
C MET A 84 -6.07 -16.22 13.84
N ASN A 85 -7.33 -16.01 14.22
CA ASN A 85 -8.11 -17.01 14.95
C ASN A 85 -8.60 -18.14 14.02
N ALA A 86 -8.78 -17.87 12.72
CA ALA A 86 -9.11 -18.88 11.73
C ALA A 86 -7.96 -19.89 11.56
N PHE A 87 -6.72 -19.41 11.55
CA PHE A 87 -5.53 -20.25 11.44
C PHE A 87 -5.38 -21.28 12.56
N VAL A 88 -5.95 -21.02 13.74
CA VAL A 88 -5.87 -21.94 14.89
C VAL A 88 -6.63 -23.24 14.61
N ASN A 89 -7.75 -23.16 13.90
CA ASN A 89 -8.63 -24.30 13.64
C ASN A 89 -8.65 -24.67 12.15
N ALA A 90 -7.68 -24.18 11.38
CA ALA A 90 -7.59 -24.46 9.96
C ALA A 90 -6.75 -25.72 9.72
N ASP A 91 -7.11 -26.44 8.67
CA ASP A 91 -6.28 -27.50 8.11
C ASP A 91 -5.28 -26.91 7.12
N PHE A 92 -4.09 -27.50 7.08
CA PHE A 92 -3.00 -27.07 6.21
C PHE A 92 -2.60 -28.26 5.34
N ILE A 93 -3.03 -28.24 4.08
CA ILE A 93 -2.93 -29.38 3.19
C ILE A 93 -1.85 -29.08 2.13
N PRO A 94 -0.77 -29.87 2.06
CA PRO A 94 0.22 -29.72 0.99
C PRO A 94 -0.44 -29.90 -0.38
N HIS A 95 -0.12 -29.02 -1.33
CA HIS A 95 -0.68 -29.09 -2.67
C HIS A 95 -0.11 -30.32 -3.40
N ALA A 96 -0.98 -31.16 -3.96
CA ALA A 96 -0.57 -32.46 -4.53
C ALA A 96 0.40 -32.33 -5.72
N VAL A 97 0.29 -31.25 -6.49
CA VAL A 97 1.06 -31.04 -7.73
C VAL A 97 2.24 -30.09 -7.53
N SER A 98 2.12 -29.14 -6.60
CA SER A 98 3.05 -28.02 -6.49
C SER A 98 3.82 -28.12 -5.18
N LYS A 99 5.06 -28.62 -5.27
CA LYS A 99 5.93 -28.75 -4.10
C LYS A 99 6.12 -27.40 -3.41
N GLY A 100 6.00 -27.37 -2.09
CA GLY A 100 6.16 -26.17 -1.28
C GLY A 100 4.92 -25.29 -1.15
N ILE A 101 3.84 -25.54 -1.91
CA ILE A 101 2.55 -24.88 -1.70
C ILE A 101 1.76 -25.62 -0.64
N VAL A 102 1.21 -24.89 0.31
CA VAL A 102 0.29 -25.39 1.33
C VAL A 102 -1.01 -24.62 1.26
N GLU A 103 -2.11 -25.34 1.06
CA GLU A 103 -3.47 -24.79 1.04
C GLU A 103 -4.00 -24.65 2.48
N LEU A 104 -4.43 -23.45 2.83
CA LEU A 104 -5.20 -23.17 4.05
C LEU A 104 -6.67 -23.53 3.85
N ARG A 105 -7.21 -24.46 4.64
CA ARG A 105 -8.64 -24.76 4.68
C ARG A 105 -9.26 -24.32 5.99
N ILE A 106 -10.08 -23.28 5.91
CA ILE A 106 -10.87 -22.76 7.03
C ILE A 106 -12.25 -23.42 6.95
N PRO A 107 -12.82 -23.91 8.08
CA PRO A 107 -14.20 -24.38 8.11
C PRO A 107 -15.19 -23.32 7.58
N GLU A 108 -16.18 -23.75 6.81
CA GLU A 108 -17.14 -22.84 6.13
C GLU A 108 -17.95 -21.96 7.08
N SER A 109 -18.04 -22.31 8.36
CA SER A 109 -18.79 -21.56 9.39
C SER A 109 -18.17 -20.21 9.78
N ARG A 110 -17.10 -19.76 9.12
CA ARG A 110 -16.39 -18.51 9.45
C ARG A 110 -16.67 -17.38 8.48
N ALA A 111 -16.63 -16.15 9.04
CA ALA A 111 -16.92 -14.91 8.33
C ALA A 111 -15.89 -14.53 7.26
N VAL A 112 -14.63 -14.99 7.37
CA VAL A 112 -13.56 -14.73 6.40
C VAL A 112 -13.32 -16.00 5.58
N GLN A 113 -13.56 -15.92 4.26
CA GLN A 113 -13.43 -17.04 3.33
C GLN A 113 -12.47 -16.68 2.20
N PRO A 114 -11.15 -16.85 2.38
CA PRO A 114 -10.17 -16.47 1.36
C PRO A 114 -10.41 -17.25 0.07
N ILE A 115 -10.12 -16.66 -1.08
CA ILE A 115 -10.18 -17.37 -2.37
C ILE A 115 -9.00 -18.33 -2.53
N ASP A 116 -9.02 -19.19 -3.55
CA ASP A 116 -8.04 -20.29 -3.71
C ASP A 116 -6.58 -19.82 -3.65
N ILE A 117 -6.26 -18.71 -4.32
CA ILE A 117 -4.90 -18.17 -4.32
C ILE A 117 -4.49 -17.60 -2.94
N GLU A 118 -5.41 -16.93 -2.24
CA GLU A 118 -5.17 -16.45 -0.87
C GLU A 118 -4.97 -17.63 0.07
N ARG A 119 -5.76 -18.71 -0.06
CA ARG A 119 -5.61 -19.91 0.76
C ARG A 119 -4.24 -20.54 0.56
N GLN A 120 -3.78 -20.65 -0.68
CA GLN A 120 -2.45 -21.18 -1.01
C GLN A 120 -1.35 -20.28 -0.46
N LEU A 121 -1.46 -18.97 -0.66
CA LEU A 121 -0.44 -18.02 -0.21
C LEU A 121 -0.37 -17.97 1.33
N LEU A 122 -1.52 -17.81 1.99
CA LEU A 122 -1.62 -17.76 3.45
C LEU A 122 -1.16 -19.07 4.09
N GLY A 123 -1.58 -20.21 3.56
CA GLY A 123 -1.17 -21.52 4.07
C GLY A 123 0.33 -21.73 3.93
N THR A 124 0.89 -21.38 2.76
CA THR A 124 2.33 -21.47 2.49
C THR A 124 3.14 -20.56 3.39
N LEU A 125 2.80 -19.26 3.46
CA LEU A 125 3.49 -18.31 4.33
C LEU A 125 3.41 -18.74 5.80
N PHE A 126 2.22 -19.10 6.28
CA PHE A 126 2.03 -19.45 7.68
C PHE A 126 2.79 -20.70 8.09
N THR A 127 2.85 -21.72 7.23
CA THR A 127 3.48 -23.00 7.57
C THR A 127 4.96 -23.04 7.19
N GLN A 128 5.31 -22.68 5.95
CA GLN A 128 6.65 -22.84 5.40
C GLN A 128 7.58 -21.68 5.77
N LEU A 129 7.06 -20.45 5.84
CA LEU A 129 7.91 -19.28 6.11
C LEU A 129 8.00 -18.94 7.60
N VAL A 130 6.85 -18.82 8.28
CA VAL A 130 6.83 -18.35 9.68
C VAL A 130 6.65 -19.47 10.71
N SER A 131 6.64 -20.74 10.31
CA SER A 131 6.52 -21.90 11.20
C SER A 131 5.36 -21.75 12.22
N ARG A 132 4.20 -21.30 11.74
CA ARG A 132 2.97 -21.03 12.50
C ARG A 132 3.10 -19.94 13.58
N LYS A 133 4.13 -19.08 13.51
CA LYS A 133 4.29 -17.94 14.42
C LYS A 133 3.32 -16.81 14.07
N ARG A 134 2.19 -16.76 14.79
CA ARG A 134 1.10 -15.76 14.59
C ARG A 134 1.58 -14.31 14.54
N LYS A 135 2.48 -13.90 15.44
CA LYS A 135 2.98 -12.51 15.48
C LYS A 135 3.68 -12.10 14.18
N LEU A 136 4.50 -12.98 13.61
CA LEU A 136 5.17 -12.72 12.33
C LEU A 136 4.15 -12.64 11.21
N MET A 137 3.20 -13.59 11.17
CA MET A 137 2.14 -13.58 10.17
C MET A 137 1.30 -12.28 10.20
N MET A 138 0.99 -11.78 11.40
CA MET A 138 0.27 -10.52 11.56
C MET A 138 1.04 -9.35 10.92
N GLU A 139 2.35 -9.28 11.13
CA GLU A 139 3.18 -8.24 10.52
C GLU A 139 3.23 -8.36 8.99
N ILE A 140 3.31 -9.59 8.48
CA ILE A 140 3.28 -9.86 7.03
C ILE A 140 1.98 -9.32 6.41
N VAL A 141 0.81 -9.69 6.93
CA VAL A 141 -0.48 -9.24 6.35
C VAL A 141 -0.80 -7.77 6.64
N LYS A 142 -0.12 -7.15 7.61
CA LYS A 142 -0.09 -5.69 7.80
C LYS A 142 0.83 -4.96 6.81
N GLY A 143 1.44 -5.69 5.87
CA GLY A 143 2.25 -5.13 4.80
C GLY A 143 3.73 -4.96 5.15
N ALA A 144 4.27 -5.73 6.10
CA ALA A 144 5.72 -5.73 6.34
C ALA A 144 6.49 -5.95 5.04
N HIS A 145 7.58 -5.20 4.85
CA HIS A 145 8.60 -5.53 3.86
C HIS A 145 9.43 -6.70 4.39
N VAL A 146 9.24 -7.88 3.81
CA VAL A 146 9.85 -9.13 4.27
C VAL A 146 11.05 -9.47 3.40
N VAL A 147 12.15 -9.88 4.02
CA VAL A 147 13.29 -10.51 3.35
C VAL A 147 13.43 -11.93 3.87
N VAL A 148 13.41 -12.90 2.96
CA VAL A 148 13.57 -14.32 3.28
C VAL A 148 15.04 -14.68 3.11
N GLU A 149 15.78 -14.74 4.22
CA GLU A 149 17.23 -14.85 4.18
C GLU A 149 17.69 -16.27 3.83
N ASN A 150 18.69 -16.36 2.96
CA ASN A 150 19.30 -17.61 2.48
C ASN A 150 18.35 -18.51 1.66
N ASP A 151 17.29 -17.96 1.07
CA ASP A 151 16.35 -18.74 0.26
C ASP A 151 16.73 -18.83 -1.22
N GLN A 152 17.74 -18.06 -1.66
CA GLN A 152 18.24 -18.08 -3.04
C GLN A 152 17.15 -17.84 -4.11
N GLY A 153 16.15 -17.01 -3.79
CA GLY A 153 15.10 -16.61 -4.73
C GLY A 153 13.94 -17.61 -4.81
N ARG A 154 13.91 -18.60 -3.91
CA ARG A 154 12.91 -19.66 -3.91
C ARG A 154 11.49 -19.13 -3.74
N PHE A 155 11.26 -18.23 -2.78
CA PHE A 155 9.94 -17.62 -2.60
C PHE A 155 9.60 -16.65 -3.73
N TYR A 156 10.57 -15.95 -4.29
CA TYR A 156 10.37 -15.10 -5.46
C TYR A 156 9.84 -15.91 -6.66
N GLU A 157 10.48 -17.03 -7.01
CA GLU A 157 10.00 -17.89 -8.10
C GLU A 157 8.66 -18.55 -7.79
N LEU A 158 8.44 -18.92 -6.52
CA LEU A 158 7.14 -19.42 -6.07
C LEU A 158 6.04 -18.38 -6.32
N PHE A 159 6.21 -17.15 -5.83
CA PHE A 159 5.19 -16.10 -5.97
C PHE A 159 4.99 -15.68 -7.42
N ARG A 160 6.05 -15.67 -8.23
CA ARG A 160 5.95 -15.40 -9.65
C ARG A 160 5.03 -16.38 -10.37
N THR A 161 5.06 -17.65 -9.97
CA THR A 161 4.37 -18.76 -10.66
C THR A 161 3.07 -19.20 -9.99
N ILE A 162 2.78 -18.73 -8.77
CA ILE A 162 1.60 -19.14 -8.02
C ILE A 162 0.27 -18.74 -8.69
N SER A 163 0.28 -17.66 -9.48
CA SER A 163 -0.90 -17.13 -10.17
C SER A 163 -0.63 -16.92 -11.66
N THR A 164 -1.64 -17.19 -12.49
CA THR A 164 -1.59 -16.88 -13.93
C THR A 164 -1.80 -15.40 -14.24
N SER A 165 -2.19 -14.61 -13.23
CA SER A 165 -2.43 -13.17 -13.34
C SER A 165 -1.24 -12.32 -12.86
N THR A 166 -0.10 -12.94 -12.56
CA THR A 166 1.14 -12.25 -12.22
C THR A 166 1.58 -11.34 -13.37
N TYR A 167 1.96 -10.10 -13.05
CA TYR A 167 2.41 -9.11 -14.02
C TYR A 167 3.67 -8.39 -13.53
N SER A 168 4.57 -8.05 -14.46
CA SER A 168 5.76 -7.26 -14.14
C SER A 168 5.37 -5.83 -13.77
N ARG A 169 5.99 -5.28 -12.73
CA ARG A 169 5.81 -3.88 -12.34
C ARG A 169 7.08 -3.30 -11.75
N ILE A 170 7.10 -1.99 -11.57
CA ILE A 170 8.15 -1.30 -10.82
C ILE A 170 7.61 -1.02 -9.43
N SER A 171 8.44 -1.18 -8.40
CA SER A 171 8.17 -0.64 -7.06
C SER A 171 9.28 0.32 -6.64
N SER A 172 9.06 1.04 -5.55
CA SER A 172 10.08 1.89 -4.92
C SER A 172 11.21 1.10 -4.26
N HIS A 173 11.05 -0.21 -4.09
CA HIS A 173 12.05 -1.08 -3.49
C HIS A 173 13.01 -1.57 -4.56
N PHE A 174 14.30 -1.56 -4.22
CA PHE A 174 15.34 -2.06 -5.12
C PHE A 174 15.19 -3.57 -5.30
N SER A 175 15.38 -4.02 -6.54
CA SER A 175 15.39 -5.45 -6.89
C SER A 175 16.46 -5.69 -7.94
N ASN A 176 17.18 -6.81 -7.81
CA ASN A 176 18.11 -7.28 -8.84
C ASN A 176 17.36 -7.77 -10.07
N ASP A 177 16.31 -8.57 -9.85
CA ASP A 177 15.45 -9.11 -10.90
C ASP A 177 14.20 -8.25 -11.13
N VAL A 178 13.46 -8.60 -12.19
CA VAL A 178 12.16 -8.01 -12.49
C VAL A 178 11.22 -8.16 -11.29
N GLN A 179 10.56 -7.08 -10.91
CA GLN A 179 9.60 -7.14 -9.82
C GLN A 179 8.23 -7.53 -10.36
N TYR A 180 7.49 -8.28 -9.54
CA TYR A 180 6.18 -8.80 -9.92
C TYR A 180 5.12 -8.37 -8.92
N GLY A 181 3.95 -8.00 -9.46
CA GLY A 181 2.70 -7.90 -8.73
C GLY A 181 1.90 -9.18 -8.95
N VAL A 182 1.44 -9.78 -7.86
CA VAL A 182 0.64 -10.99 -7.87
C VAL A 182 -0.72 -10.65 -7.26
N PRO A 183 -1.79 -10.52 -8.06
CA PRO A 183 -3.13 -10.29 -7.56
C PRO A 183 -3.58 -11.47 -6.69
N GLN A 184 -4.02 -11.19 -5.46
CA GLN A 184 -4.36 -12.21 -4.47
C GLN A 184 -5.85 -12.30 -4.21
N GLY A 185 -6.64 -11.25 -4.44
CA GLY A 185 -8.08 -11.30 -4.18
C GLY A 185 -8.52 -10.17 -3.25
N TYR A 186 -9.65 -10.37 -2.56
CA TYR A 186 -10.29 -9.30 -1.81
C TYR A 186 -9.68 -9.09 -0.41
N LEU A 187 -9.02 -10.10 0.16
CA LEU A 187 -8.42 -10.03 1.49
C LEU A 187 -7.00 -9.49 1.44
N LEU A 188 -6.20 -9.87 0.44
CA LEU A 188 -4.77 -9.54 0.37
C LEU A 188 -4.40 -8.54 -0.75
N ASP A 189 -5.36 -8.14 -1.58
CA ASP A 189 -5.23 -7.29 -2.78
C ASP A 189 -4.07 -7.70 -3.68
N THR A 190 -2.86 -7.18 -3.45
CA THR A 190 -1.66 -7.47 -4.26
C THR A 190 -0.45 -7.81 -3.40
N LEU A 191 0.24 -8.90 -3.76
CA LEU A 191 1.59 -9.19 -3.27
C LEU A 191 2.63 -8.64 -4.26
N LEU A 192 3.57 -7.87 -3.74
CA LEU A 192 4.78 -7.46 -4.43
C LEU A 192 5.93 -8.40 -4.10
N THR A 193 6.74 -8.74 -5.10
CA THR A 193 7.94 -9.57 -4.91
C THR A 193 9.10 -9.15 -5.81
N GLY A 194 10.31 -9.39 -5.33
CA GLY A 194 11.57 -9.20 -6.05
C GLY A 194 12.72 -9.95 -5.38
N THR A 195 13.94 -9.68 -5.83
CA THR A 195 15.17 -10.30 -5.29
C THR A 195 16.13 -9.23 -4.78
N THR A 196 16.83 -9.54 -3.69
CA THR A 196 17.87 -8.68 -3.12
C THR A 196 19.19 -8.83 -3.88
N SER A 197 20.19 -8.01 -3.53
CA SER A 197 21.55 -8.12 -4.06
C SER A 197 22.20 -9.49 -3.81
N GLY A 198 21.79 -10.18 -2.73
CA GLY A 198 22.27 -11.52 -2.36
C GLY A 198 21.47 -12.66 -2.98
N ASN A 199 20.58 -12.36 -3.94
CA ASN A 199 19.65 -13.31 -4.53
C ASN A 199 18.62 -13.90 -3.54
N ASP A 200 18.44 -13.30 -2.36
CA ASP A 200 17.35 -13.65 -1.45
C ASP A 200 16.04 -13.01 -1.89
N SER A 201 14.91 -13.68 -1.67
CA SER A 201 13.58 -13.15 -1.98
C SER A 201 13.20 -12.03 -1.02
N TRP A 202 12.57 -10.99 -1.55
CA TRP A 202 11.81 -10.05 -0.73
C TRP A 202 10.38 -9.95 -1.24
N PHE A 203 9.43 -9.69 -0.34
CA PHE A 203 8.03 -9.48 -0.71
C PHE A 203 7.30 -8.58 0.28
N GLN A 204 6.15 -8.07 -0.12
CA GLN A 204 5.27 -7.25 0.69
C GLN A 204 3.84 -7.31 0.18
N PHE A 205 2.84 -7.29 1.07
CA PHE A 205 1.45 -7.03 0.69
C PHE A 205 1.16 -5.53 0.64
N GLU A 206 0.45 -5.09 -0.38
CA GLU A 206 0.02 -3.71 -0.52
C GLU A 206 -1.43 -3.53 -0.10
N GLY A 207 -1.72 -2.45 0.64
CA GLY A 207 -3.10 -2.10 1.01
C GLY A 207 -3.95 -1.56 -0.14
N ALA A 208 -3.36 -1.25 -1.28
CA ALA A 208 -4.08 -0.84 -2.50
C ALA A 208 -3.21 -1.06 -3.74
N ASN A 209 -3.79 -1.67 -4.78
CA ASN A 209 -3.12 -1.86 -6.06
C ASN A 209 -2.86 -0.53 -6.82
N TRP A 210 -1.70 -0.43 -7.46
CA TRP A 210 -1.39 0.65 -8.39
C TRP A 210 -1.85 0.31 -9.82
N ASP A 211 -3.01 0.84 -10.21
CA ASP A 211 -3.59 0.71 -11.56
C ASP A 211 -4.38 1.98 -11.92
N PRO A 212 -3.71 3.04 -12.43
CA PRO A 212 -4.33 4.35 -12.60
C PRO A 212 -5.40 4.37 -13.70
N ILE A 213 -5.42 3.37 -14.58
CA ILE A 213 -6.37 3.29 -15.70
C ILE A 213 -7.57 2.43 -15.33
N GLY A 214 -7.35 1.21 -14.81
CA GLY A 214 -8.43 0.27 -14.48
C GLY A 214 -9.04 0.51 -13.10
N ARG A 215 -8.27 1.01 -12.12
CA ARG A 215 -8.68 1.22 -10.72
C ARG A 215 -8.17 2.58 -10.20
N PRO A 216 -8.68 3.71 -10.73
CA PRO A 216 -8.17 5.06 -10.38
C PRO A 216 -8.35 5.40 -8.90
N VAL A 217 -9.42 4.93 -8.27
CA VAL A 217 -9.67 5.13 -6.83
C VAL A 217 -8.60 4.42 -6.00
N ASP A 218 -8.27 3.18 -6.34
CA ASP A 218 -7.24 2.42 -5.61
C ASP A 218 -5.86 3.01 -5.82
N SER A 219 -5.57 3.55 -6.99
CA SER A 219 -4.34 4.30 -7.25
C SER A 219 -4.23 5.57 -6.42
N PHE A 220 -5.35 6.27 -6.20
CA PHE A 220 -5.38 7.41 -5.28
C PHE A 220 -5.13 6.97 -3.83
N ILE A 221 -5.75 5.87 -3.38
CA ILE A 221 -5.50 5.29 -2.06
C ILE A 221 -4.03 4.86 -1.94
N HIS A 222 -3.44 4.28 -2.97
CA HIS A 222 -2.04 3.91 -3.03
C HIS A 222 -1.11 5.13 -2.87
N CYS A 223 -1.43 6.26 -3.52
CA CYS A 223 -0.72 7.52 -3.29
C CYS A 223 -0.81 7.99 -1.82
N LEU A 224 -1.98 7.86 -1.20
CA LEU A 224 -2.14 8.20 0.22
C LEU A 224 -1.32 7.28 1.12
N ASN A 225 -1.27 5.98 0.82
CA ASN A 225 -0.42 5.01 1.52
C ASN A 225 1.06 5.37 1.40
N TYR A 226 1.51 5.81 0.23
CA TYR A 226 2.89 6.28 0.02
C TYR A 226 3.20 7.54 0.84
N ILE A 227 2.27 8.51 0.90
CA ILE A 227 2.41 9.70 1.76
C ILE A 227 2.49 9.28 3.22
N GLU A 228 1.65 8.35 3.67
CA GLU A 228 1.69 7.82 5.03
C GLU A 228 3.04 7.17 5.34
N TYR A 229 3.57 6.36 4.42
CA TYR A 229 4.91 5.79 4.53
C TYR A 229 6.00 6.87 4.67
N LYS A 230 5.96 7.92 3.85
CA LYS A 230 6.95 9.02 3.91
C LYS A 230 6.88 9.84 5.19
N ILE A 231 5.70 10.01 5.78
CA ILE A 231 5.53 10.81 7.00
C ILE A 231 5.78 9.98 8.26
N ARG A 232 5.24 8.76 8.31
CA ARG A 232 5.22 7.92 9.52
C ARG A 232 6.30 6.84 9.54
N GLY A 233 6.91 6.52 8.40
CA GLY A 233 7.90 5.45 8.30
C GLY A 233 7.31 4.06 8.52
N VAL A 234 6.06 3.84 8.13
CA VAL A 234 5.35 2.54 8.25
C VAL A 234 4.87 2.08 6.89
N GLN A 235 4.82 0.77 6.68
CA GLN A 235 4.17 0.18 5.50
C GLN A 235 2.67 0.03 5.75
N VAL A 236 1.88 0.16 4.68
CA VAL A 236 0.43 -0.03 4.70
C VAL A 236 0.07 -1.26 3.88
N GLY A 237 -0.37 -2.30 4.57
CA GLY A 237 -0.85 -3.54 3.97
C GLY A 237 -2.37 -3.67 4.01
N PRO A 238 -2.90 -4.80 3.54
CA PRO A 238 -4.33 -5.02 3.45
C PRO A 238 -5.03 -5.08 4.80
N LEU A 239 -4.34 -5.56 5.85
CA LEU A 239 -4.92 -5.74 7.20
C LEU A 239 -4.27 -4.84 8.26
N GLY A 240 -3.74 -3.68 7.87
CA GLY A 240 -3.23 -2.66 8.78
C GLY A 240 -1.89 -2.08 8.35
N THR A 241 -1.10 -1.65 9.33
CA THR A 241 0.22 -1.03 9.10
C THR A 241 1.33 -1.77 9.84
N SER A 242 2.50 -1.91 9.23
CA SER A 242 3.67 -2.53 9.84
C SER A 242 4.85 -1.57 9.94
N MET A 243 5.67 -1.71 10.99
CA MET A 243 6.90 -0.93 11.19
C MET A 243 8.07 -1.43 10.33
N TYR A 244 7.92 -2.58 9.65
CA TYR A 244 8.97 -3.17 8.83
C TYR A 244 8.94 -2.60 7.42
N THR A 245 9.89 -1.72 7.13
CA THR A 245 10.06 -1.02 5.85
C THR A 245 11.28 -1.58 5.09
N ASP A 246 11.59 -1.02 3.93
CA ASP A 246 12.84 -1.28 3.21
C ASP A 246 14.11 -0.91 4.00
N GLN A 247 14.02 0.10 4.88
CA GLN A 247 15.14 0.50 5.73
C GLN A 247 15.29 -0.41 6.95
N ASN A 248 14.21 -1.07 7.38
CA ASN A 248 14.19 -1.99 8.50
C ASN A 248 13.31 -3.22 8.16
N PRO A 249 13.77 -4.12 7.27
CA PRO A 249 12.98 -5.24 6.80
C PRO A 249 12.69 -6.26 7.91
N LEU A 250 11.55 -6.94 7.80
CA LEU A 250 11.30 -8.16 8.56
C LEU A 250 12.12 -9.29 7.96
N ARG A 251 13.26 -9.58 8.57
CA ARG A 251 14.17 -10.65 8.14
C ARG A 251 13.75 -11.99 8.74
N ILE A 252 13.54 -12.97 7.88
CA ILE A 252 13.11 -14.33 8.28
C ILE A 252 14.12 -15.32 7.71
N PRO A 253 14.89 -16.05 8.55
CA PRO A 253 15.84 -17.03 8.07
C PRO A 253 15.09 -18.23 7.46
N PHE A 254 15.48 -18.62 6.26
CA PHE A 254 14.98 -19.81 5.60
C PHE A 254 15.75 -21.04 6.04
N ASP A 255 15.06 -22.02 6.63
CA ASP A 255 15.66 -23.26 7.08
C ASP A 255 15.34 -24.41 6.11
N ASN A 256 16.29 -24.70 5.22
CA ASN A 256 16.24 -25.82 4.28
C ASN A 256 16.14 -27.20 4.95
N SER A 257 16.37 -27.31 6.26
CA SER A 257 16.36 -28.61 6.95
C SER A 257 14.99 -29.29 6.95
N THR A 258 13.91 -28.53 6.82
CA THR A 258 12.54 -29.06 6.80
C THR A 258 12.23 -29.96 5.59
N GLU A 259 12.96 -29.83 4.46
CA GLU A 259 12.80 -30.72 3.30
C GLU A 259 13.39 -32.13 3.53
N THR A 260 14.34 -32.27 4.46
CA THR A 260 14.95 -33.58 4.75
C THR A 260 14.17 -34.42 5.77
N ALA A 261 13.33 -33.79 6.60
CA ALA A 261 12.56 -34.48 7.65
C ALA A 261 11.28 -35.18 7.13
N SER A 262 10.84 -34.92 5.89
CA SER A 262 9.66 -35.55 5.29
C SER A 262 9.97 -36.78 4.44
N ARG A 263 11.15 -37.41 4.59
CA ARG A 263 11.35 -38.78 4.12
C ARG A 263 10.62 -39.70 5.10
N PRO A 264 9.50 -40.35 4.73
CA PRO A 264 8.94 -41.37 5.58
C PRO A 264 9.99 -42.49 5.66
N ASP A 265 10.51 -42.75 6.86
CA ASP A 265 11.25 -43.98 7.14
C ASP A 265 10.31 -45.15 6.88
N ALA A 266 10.37 -45.63 5.65
CA ALA A 266 9.91 -46.94 5.28
C ALA A 266 10.79 -47.96 6.01
N MET A 267 10.13 -48.98 6.56
CA MET A 267 10.66 -50.17 7.26
C MET A 267 10.88 -50.05 8.77
N TYR A 268 9.83 -50.42 9.50
CA TYR A 268 10.00 -51.52 10.45
C TYR A 268 8.79 -52.47 10.37
N ARG A 269 9.00 -53.64 9.76
CA ARG A 269 8.20 -54.86 9.98
C ARG A 269 9.17 -55.91 10.52
N PRO A 270 8.89 -56.58 11.65
CA PRO A 270 9.05 -58.01 11.73
C PRO A 270 7.91 -58.72 10.98
#